data_AF-A0A150IKT3-F1
#
_entry.id   AF-A0A150IKT3-F1
#
_cell.length_a   1.000
_cell.length_b   1.000
_cell.length_c   1.000
_cell.angle_alpha   90.00
_cell.angle_beta   90.00
_cell.angle_gamma   90.00
#
_symmetry.space_group_name_H-M   'P 1'
#
loop_
_entity.id
_entity.type
_entity.pdbx_description
1 polymer ?
#
loop_
_entity_poly.entity_id
_entity_poly.type
_entity_poly.pdbx_seq_one_letter_code
_entity_poly.pdbx_strand_id
1 'polypeptide(L)'
;MLSENLGIRISKKNEIIPNIEFKIIKNEVEKYVLDNRLKVELDKNLLYISPIEIQIAYKLYLGSEKDIIDAIHLNKIFHNYIKQEELEYWAKYFKVEGKLKNCLVKR
;
A
#
# COMPACT_ATOMS: atom_id res chain seq x y z
N MET A 1 -13.78 -10.51 -20.33
CA MET A 1 -13.31 -10.26 -18.94
C MET A 1 -11.87 -10.72 -18.69
N LEU A 2 -11.56 -12.02 -18.60
CA LEU A 2 -10.17 -12.49 -18.38
C LEU A 2 -9.27 -12.21 -19.59
N SER A 3 -9.78 -12.45 -20.80
CA SER A 3 -9.12 -12.13 -22.07
C SER A 3 -8.90 -10.63 -22.31
N GLU A 4 -9.64 -9.78 -21.59
CA GLU A 4 -9.59 -8.31 -21.69
C GLU A 4 -8.76 -7.69 -20.56
N ASN A 5 -8.10 -8.51 -19.74
CA ASN A 5 -7.24 -8.04 -18.65
C ASN A 5 -7.97 -7.15 -17.60
N LEU A 6 -9.28 -7.37 -17.43
CA LEU A 6 -10.12 -6.63 -16.49
C LEU A 6 -10.01 -7.20 -15.07
N GLY A 7 -10.16 -6.32 -14.08
CA GLY A 7 -10.22 -6.75 -12.68
C GLY A 7 -11.50 -7.54 -12.39
N ILE A 8 -11.39 -8.59 -11.58
CA ILE A 8 -12.50 -9.44 -11.17
C ILE A 8 -12.85 -9.15 -9.72
N ARG A 9 -14.11 -8.82 -9.44
CA ARG A 9 -14.62 -8.66 -8.08
C ARG A 9 -15.50 -9.83 -7.69
N ILE A 10 -15.31 -10.34 -6.48
CA ILE A 10 -16.06 -11.46 -5.91
C ILE A 10 -16.64 -11.02 -4.58
N SER A 11 -17.94 -11.24 -4.40
CA SER A 11 -18.65 -11.06 -3.12
C SER A 11 -19.66 -12.20 -2.93
N LYS A 12 -20.18 -12.35 -1.71
CA LYS A 12 -21.26 -13.29 -1.45
C LYS A 12 -22.54 -12.84 -2.17
N LYS A 13 -23.40 -13.81 -2.50
CA LYS A 13 -24.69 -13.53 -3.14
C LYS A 13 -25.49 -12.57 -2.26
N ASN A 14 -25.96 -11.48 -2.85
CA ASN A 14 -26.71 -10.40 -2.19
C ASN A 14 -25.91 -9.62 -1.12
N GLU A 15 -24.58 -9.71 -1.09
CA GLU A 15 -23.73 -8.93 -0.19
C GLU A 15 -22.74 -8.04 -0.98
N ILE A 16 -22.52 -6.81 -0.51
CA ILE A 16 -21.54 -5.87 -1.06
C ILE A 16 -20.17 -6.03 -0.36
N ILE A 17 -20.17 -6.42 0.91
CA ILE A 17 -18.98 -6.60 1.75
C ILE A 17 -19.17 -7.90 2.55
N PRO A 18 -18.15 -8.78 2.64
CA PRO A 18 -16.80 -8.62 2.09
C PRO A 18 -16.76 -8.75 0.56
N ASN A 19 -15.93 -7.92 -0.08
CA ASN A 19 -15.59 -8.05 -1.50
C ASN A 19 -14.08 -8.22 -1.66
N ILE A 20 -13.70 -9.05 -2.62
CA ILE A 20 -12.30 -9.27 -3.02
C ILE A 20 -12.17 -8.82 -4.47
N GLU A 21 -11.16 -8.02 -4.76
CA GLU A 21 -10.83 -7.58 -6.11
C GLU A 21 -9.49 -8.18 -6.55
N PHE A 22 -9.51 -8.96 -7.63
CA PHE A 22 -8.33 -9.48 -8.30
C PHE A 22 -7.97 -8.57 -9.47
N LYS A 23 -6.71 -8.13 -9.53
CA LYS A 23 -6.17 -7.31 -10.63
C LYS A 23 -4.97 -8.00 -11.24
N ILE A 24 -4.83 -7.86 -12.55
CA ILE A 24 -3.64 -8.27 -13.28
C ILE A 24 -2.64 -7.12 -13.23
N ILE A 25 -1.35 -7.44 -13.02
CA ILE A 25 -0.25 -6.47 -12.91
C ILE A 25 -0.19 -5.62 -14.18
N LYS A 26 -0.12 -4.29 -14.01
CA LYS A 26 -0.09 -3.32 -15.11
C LYS A 26 1.15 -2.43 -15.14
N ASN A 27 1.90 -2.36 -14.05
CA ASN A 27 3.03 -1.44 -13.93
C ASN A 27 4.08 -1.96 -12.93
N GLU A 28 5.24 -1.29 -12.93
CA GLU A 28 6.38 -1.64 -12.08
C GLU A 28 6.10 -1.49 -10.59
N VAL A 29 5.21 -0.57 -10.18
CA VAL A 29 4.79 -0.42 -8.78
C VAL A 29 4.06 -1.68 -8.32
N GLU A 30 3.10 -2.17 -9.11
CA GLU A 30 2.33 -3.38 -8.85
C GLU A 30 3.20 -4.64 -8.86
N LYS A 31 4.16 -4.70 -9.78
CA LYS A 31 5.16 -5.78 -9.82
C LYS A 31 6.01 -5.77 -8.54
N TYR A 32 6.55 -4.61 -8.17
CA TYR A 32 7.40 -4.45 -6.99
C TYR A 32 6.68 -4.88 -5.70
N VAL A 33 5.43 -4.44 -5.48
CA VAL A 33 4.69 -4.81 -4.25
C VAL A 33 4.43 -6.30 -4.15
N LEU A 34 4.26 -7.00 -5.27
CA LEU A 34 4.06 -8.45 -5.28
C LEU A 34 5.37 -9.20 -5.07
N ASP A 35 6.46 -8.76 -5.70
CA ASP A 35 7.78 -9.37 -5.57
C ASP A 35 8.36 -9.18 -4.16
N ASN A 36 8.08 -8.04 -3.51
CA ASN A 36 8.61 -7.67 -2.20
C ASN A 36 7.58 -7.78 -1.06
N ARG A 37 6.45 -8.44 -1.31
CA ARG A 37 5.34 -8.55 -0.34
C ARG A 37 5.80 -9.07 1.03
N LEU A 38 5.26 -8.49 2.08
CA LEU A 38 5.48 -8.90 3.45
C LEU A 38 4.51 -10.01 3.83
N LYS A 39 5.03 -11.02 4.52
CA LYS A 39 4.27 -12.14 5.06
C LYS A 39 3.62 -11.74 6.39
N VAL A 40 2.31 -11.89 6.50
CA VAL A 40 1.53 -11.67 7.74
C VAL A 40 0.90 -12.99 8.17
N GLU A 41 1.25 -13.43 9.38
CA GLU A 41 0.70 -14.64 9.98
C GLU A 41 -0.53 -14.28 10.83
N LEU A 42 -1.67 -14.89 10.51
CA LEU A 42 -2.97 -14.66 11.16
C LEU A 42 -3.48 -15.99 11.71
N ASP A 43 -3.13 -16.34 12.94
CA ASP A 43 -3.39 -17.65 13.54
C ASP A 43 -2.96 -18.82 12.63
N LYS A 44 -3.92 -19.51 12.01
CA LYS A 44 -3.70 -20.62 11.07
C LYS A 44 -3.66 -20.17 9.61
N ASN A 45 -3.82 -18.88 9.34
CA ASN A 45 -3.91 -18.31 8.01
C ASN A 45 -2.69 -17.46 7.68
N LEU A 46 -2.51 -17.26 6.38
CA LEU A 46 -1.45 -16.44 5.84
C LEU A 46 -2.01 -15.36 4.92
N LEU A 47 -1.57 -14.13 5.12
CA LEU A 47 -1.84 -13.02 4.22
C LEU A 47 -0.52 -12.38 3.77
N TYR A 48 -0.53 -11.81 2.57
CA TYR A 48 0.56 -10.97 2.10
C TYR A 48 0.09 -9.52 1.99
N ILE A 49 0.94 -8.59 2.44
CA ILE A 49 0.70 -7.15 2.31
C ILE A 49 1.87 -6.50 1.55
N SER A 50 1.64 -5.35 0.94
CA SER A 50 2.72 -4.58 0.30
C SER A 50 3.79 -4.15 1.33
N PRO A 51 5.04 -3.88 0.92
CA PRO A 51 6.02 -3.23 1.79
C PRO A 51 5.49 -1.95 2.43
N ILE A 52 5.87 -1.66 3.67
CA ILE A 52 5.28 -0.55 4.43
C ILE A 52 5.70 0.80 3.83
N GLU A 53 6.93 0.90 3.35
CA GLU A 53 7.55 2.10 2.79
C GLU A 53 6.76 2.61 1.57
N ILE A 54 6.49 1.71 0.62
CA ILE A 54 5.71 2.07 -0.57
C ILE A 54 4.23 2.33 -0.23
N GLN A 55 3.66 1.66 0.77
CA GLN A 55 2.30 1.96 1.24
C GLN A 55 2.18 3.39 1.79
N ILE A 56 3.16 3.83 2.60
CA ILE A 56 3.19 5.19 3.14
C ILE A 56 3.26 6.21 1.99
N ALA A 57 4.21 6.03 1.07
CA ALA A 57 4.39 6.95 -0.05
C ALA A 57 3.16 6.98 -0.97
N TYR A 58 2.56 5.83 -1.25
CA TYR A 58 1.36 5.73 -2.11
C TYR A 58 0.13 6.38 -1.46
N LYS A 59 -0.06 6.25 -0.14
CA LYS A 59 -1.13 6.96 0.57
C LYS A 59 -0.96 8.48 0.54
N LEU A 60 0.26 8.98 0.73
CA LEU A 60 0.55 10.41 0.57
C LEU A 60 0.29 10.90 -0.87
N TYR A 61 0.51 10.04 -1.86
CA TYR A 61 0.19 10.31 -3.26
C TYR A 61 -1.33 10.44 -3.49
N LEU A 62 -2.13 9.49 -2.97
CA LEU A 62 -3.61 9.57 -3.02
C LEU A 62 -4.12 10.86 -2.36
N GLY A 63 -3.56 11.20 -1.20
CA GLY A 63 -3.65 12.54 -0.63
C GLY A 63 -4.99 12.97 -0.04
N SER A 64 -5.98 12.06 0.10
CA SER A 64 -7.16 12.36 0.90
C SER A 64 -6.79 12.52 2.38
N GLU A 65 -7.63 13.20 3.16
CA GLU A 65 -7.40 13.37 4.61
C GLU A 65 -7.21 12.01 5.31
N LYS A 66 -8.07 11.03 4.98
CA LYS A 66 -7.97 9.67 5.49
C LYS A 66 -6.64 9.01 5.09
N ASP A 67 -6.23 9.14 3.82
CA ASP A 67 -4.98 8.53 3.35
C ASP A 67 -3.75 9.15 4.03
N ILE A 68 -3.76 10.46 4.27
CA ILE A 68 -2.68 11.14 4.99
C ILE A 68 -2.61 10.64 6.44
N ILE A 69 -3.75 10.52 7.13
CA ILE A 69 -3.82 9.97 8.49
C ILE A 69 -3.28 8.54 8.52
N ASP A 70 -3.69 7.70 7.57
CA ASP A 70 -3.20 6.33 7.46
C ASP A 70 -1.67 6.28 7.24
N ALA A 71 -1.12 7.15 6.39
CA ALA A 71 0.32 7.24 6.15
C ALA A 71 1.09 7.64 7.42
N ILE A 72 0.58 8.61 8.19
CA ILE A 72 1.14 9.01 9.50
C ILE A 72 1.07 7.84 10.48
N HIS A 73 -0.04 7.12 10.51
CA HIS A 73 -0.24 6.00 11.40
C HIS A 73 0.72 4.84 11.11
N LEU A 74 0.86 4.45 9.84
CA LEU A 74 1.82 3.43 9.42
C LEU A 74 3.25 3.83 9.78
N ASN A 75 3.64 5.09 9.50
CA ASN A 75 4.97 5.58 9.86
C ASN A 75 5.24 5.55 11.37
N LYS A 76 4.21 5.84 12.19
CA LYS A 76 4.33 5.80 13.65
C LYS A 76 4.47 4.37 14.18
N ILE A 77 3.64 3.43 13.70
CA ILE A 77 3.65 2.04 14.17
C ILE A 77 4.95 1.34 13.75
N PHE A 78 5.36 1.51 12.50
CA PHE A 78 6.49 0.80 11.92
C PHE A 78 7.80 1.59 11.97
N HIS A 79 7.86 2.69 12.74
CA HIS A 79 9.01 3.60 12.73
C HIS A 79 10.37 2.90 12.84
N ASN A 80 10.48 1.91 13.74
CA ASN A 80 11.73 1.18 13.98
C ASN A 80 12.07 0.15 12.89
N TYR A 81 11.13 -0.14 11.99
CA TYR A 81 11.24 -1.15 10.94
C TYR A 81 11.30 -0.54 9.54
N ILE A 82 11.04 0.76 9.41
CA ILE A 82 11.07 1.47 8.13
C ILE A 82 12.50 1.58 7.63
N LYS A 83 12.72 1.10 6.41
CA LYS A 83 13.95 1.37 5.66
C LYS A 83 13.86 2.76 5.04
N GLN A 84 14.54 3.72 5.66
CA GLN A 84 14.48 5.12 5.27
C GLN A 84 14.80 5.34 3.78
N GLU A 85 15.81 4.63 3.25
CA GLU A 85 16.20 4.73 1.84
C GLU A 85 15.07 4.28 0.88
N GLU A 86 14.36 3.19 1.20
CA GLU A 86 13.23 2.73 0.38
C GLU A 86 12.05 3.71 0.47
N LEU A 87 11.76 4.25 1.66
CA LEU A 87 10.70 5.25 1.83
C LEU A 87 10.98 6.53 1.03
N GLU A 88 12.21 7.04 1.09
CA GLU A 88 12.63 8.22 0.33
C GLU A 88 12.61 7.98 -1.18
N TYR A 89 13.05 6.79 -1.62
CA TYR A 89 12.95 6.38 -3.02
C TYR A 89 11.50 6.42 -3.51
N TRP A 90 10.57 5.80 -2.79
CA TRP A 90 9.15 5.78 -3.19
C TRP A 90 8.50 7.15 -3.09
N ALA A 91 8.85 7.94 -2.09
CA ALA A 91 8.36 9.32 -1.98
C ALA A 91 8.79 10.16 -3.19
N LYS A 92 10.03 9.99 -3.65
CA LYS A 92 10.52 10.64 -4.88
C LYS A 92 9.82 10.12 -6.13
N TYR A 93 9.64 8.81 -6.24
CA TYR A 93 8.92 8.20 -7.35
C TYR A 93 7.50 8.77 -7.50
N PHE A 94 6.78 8.93 -6.39
CA PHE A 94 5.43 9.50 -6.38
C PHE A 94 5.39 11.04 -6.28
N LYS A 95 6.54 11.72 -6.22
CA LYS A 95 6.66 13.19 -6.08
C LYS A 95 5.96 13.75 -4.83
N VAL A 96 6.11 13.07 -3.70
CA VAL A 96 5.49 13.41 -2.41
C VAL A 96 6.50 13.73 -1.31
N GLU A 97 7.75 14.00 -1.64
CA GLU A 97 8.82 14.30 -0.67
C GLU A 97 8.47 15.49 0.23
N GLY A 98 7.78 16.50 -0.31
CA GLY A 98 7.28 17.63 0.48
C GLY A 98 6.23 17.21 1.52
N LYS A 99 5.28 16.36 1.13
CA LYS A 99 4.27 15.82 2.08
C LYS A 99 4.92 14.93 3.12
N LEU A 100 5.88 14.09 2.72
CA LEU A 100 6.64 13.23 3.61
C LEU A 100 7.33 14.06 4.70
N LYS A 101 8.05 15.12 4.32
CA LYS A 101 8.73 16.03 5.27
C LYS A 101 7.74 16.72 6.21
N ASN A 102 6.64 17.24 5.68
CA ASN A 102 5.67 18.00 6.47
C ASN A 102 4.88 17.13 7.47
N CYS A 103 4.55 15.90 7.08
CA CYS A 103 3.69 15.02 7.87
C CYS A 103 4.46 14.12 8.82
N LEU A 104 5.69 13.69 8.47
CA LEU A 104 6.38 12.60 9.16
C LEU A 104 7.69 13.00 9.86
N VAL A 105 8.26 14.19 9.57
CA VAL A 105 9.57 14.63 10.10
C VAL A 105 9.44 15.55 11.32
N LYS A 106 8.23 15.85 11.81
CA LYS A 106 8.07 16.51 13.12
C LYS A 106 8.31 15.50 14.25
N ARG A 107 9.57 15.39 14.68
CA ARG A 107 9.97 14.95 16.02
C ARG A 107 10.83 16.03 16.66
#